data_AF-A0A392NTD7-F1
#
_entry.id   AF-A0A392NTD7-F1
#
_cell.length_a   1.000
_cell.length_b   1.000
_cell.length_c   1.000
_cell.angle_alpha   90.00
_cell.angle_beta   90.00
_cell.angle_gamma   90.00
#
_symmetry.space_group_name_H-M   'P 1'
#
loop_
_entity.id
_entity.type
_entity.pdbx_description
1 polymer ?
#
loop_
_entity_poly.entity_id
_entity_poly.type
_entity_poly.pdbx_seq_one_letter_code
_entity_poly.pdbx_strand_id
1 'polypeptide(L)'
;MMHAWLRLSGFRTLSQDVEEGICQVLAHMWLESELSSASGSNFVPGSSSSASYTSKKGKRPPFEKKLGEFFKHQIESDISPVYGDGFRAGQKAVRKYGLQRTLHHIKMTGSFPYEV
;
A
#
# COMPACT_ATOMS: atom_id res chain seq x y z
N MET A 1 -2.47 2.73 -12.61
CA MET A 1 -2.26 1.26 -12.65
C MET A 1 -3.15 0.51 -11.67
N MET A 2 -3.27 0.96 -10.41
CA MET A 2 -4.15 0.31 -9.41
C MET A 2 -5.64 0.29 -9.79
N HIS A 3 -6.20 1.41 -10.26
CA HIS A 3 -7.57 1.48 -10.78
C HIS A 3 -7.85 0.46 -11.90
N ALA A 4 -6.93 0.38 -12.87
CA ALA A 4 -7.04 -0.58 -13.97
C ALA A 4 -6.99 -2.02 -13.46
N TRP A 5 -6.13 -2.31 -12.49
CA TRP A 5 -6.05 -3.63 -11.86
C TRP A 5 -7.36 -4.00 -11.14
N LEU A 6 -7.99 -3.07 -10.42
CA LEU A 6 -9.29 -3.32 -9.79
C LEU A 6 -10.35 -3.70 -10.84
N ARG A 7 -10.43 -2.94 -11.94
CA ARG A 7 -11.41 -3.24 -13.02
C ARG A 7 -11.15 -4.60 -13.67
N LEU A 8 -9.90 -4.91 -13.99
CA LEU A 8 -9.52 -6.21 -14.57
C LEU A 8 -9.71 -7.38 -13.60
N SER A 9 -9.64 -7.12 -12.28
CA SER A 9 -9.85 -8.13 -11.24
C SER A 9 -11.33 -8.40 -10.93
N GLY A 10 -12.25 -7.76 -11.65
CA GLY A 10 -13.69 -7.96 -11.54
C GLY A 10 -14.32 -7.22 -10.36
N PHE A 11 -13.72 -6.11 -9.91
CA PHE A 11 -14.41 -5.18 -9.02
C PHE A 11 -15.49 -4.46 -9.85
N ARG A 12 -16.72 -4.40 -9.32
CA ARG A 12 -17.82 -3.62 -9.92
C ARG A 12 -17.46 -2.12 -9.91
N THR A 13 -18.28 -1.28 -10.54
CA THR A 13 -18.17 0.18 -10.38
C THR A 13 -18.31 0.54 -8.90
N LEU A 14 -17.17 0.78 -8.24
CA LEU A 14 -17.07 1.21 -6.86
C LEU A 14 -17.40 2.70 -6.78
N SER A 15 -17.84 3.15 -5.62
CA SER A 15 -17.89 4.59 -5.34
C SER A 15 -16.46 5.14 -5.26
N GLN A 16 -16.31 6.42 -5.61
CA GLN A 16 -15.00 7.04 -5.75
C GLN A 16 -14.19 7.00 -4.44
N ASP A 17 -14.82 7.21 -3.30
CA ASP A 17 -14.22 7.11 -1.96
C ASP A 17 -13.63 5.71 -1.67
N VAL A 18 -14.31 4.65 -2.10
CA VAL A 18 -13.85 3.27 -1.90
C VAL A 18 -12.73 2.93 -2.88
N GLU A 19 -12.88 3.30 -4.15
CA GLU A 19 -11.86 3.06 -5.18
C GLU A 19 -10.57 3.81 -4.87
N GLU A 20 -10.64 5.13 -4.61
CA GLU A 20 -9.48 5.94 -4.27
C GLU A 20 -8.87 5.51 -2.94
N GLY A 21 -9.70 5.24 -1.93
CA GLY A 21 -9.24 4.82 -0.61
C GLY A 21 -8.41 3.54 -0.65
N ILE A 22 -8.88 2.49 -1.32
CA ILE A 22 -8.11 1.23 -1.39
C ILE A 22 -6.86 1.38 -2.27
N CYS A 23 -6.91 2.22 -3.31
CA CYS A 23 -5.75 2.52 -4.14
C CYS A 23 -4.66 3.25 -3.33
N GLN A 24 -5.03 4.22 -2.49
CA GLN A 24 -4.11 4.91 -1.62
C GLN A 24 -3.53 4.01 -0.54
N VAL A 25 -4.32 3.09 0.02
CA VAL A 25 -3.81 2.07 0.97
C VAL A 25 -2.76 1.18 0.31
N LEU A 26 -3.03 0.69 -0.90
CA LEU A 26 -2.07 -0.13 -1.65
C LEU A 26 -0.79 0.65 -1.99
N ALA A 27 -0.92 1.93 -2.36
CA ALA A 27 0.22 2.82 -2.60
C ALA A 27 1.04 3.04 -1.33
N HIS A 28 0.39 3.27 -0.18
CA HIS A 28 1.04 3.44 1.11
C HIS A 28 1.80 2.18 1.53
N MET A 29 1.18 1.00 1.43
CA MET A 29 1.84 -0.28 1.73
C MET A 29 3.04 -0.55 0.82
N TRP A 30 2.94 -0.20 -0.47
CA TRP A 30 4.06 -0.32 -1.41
C TRP A 30 5.20 0.63 -1.02
N LEU A 31 4.90 1.90 -0.72
CA LEU A 31 5.89 2.88 -0.28
C LEU A 31 6.61 2.45 1.00
N GLU A 32 5.90 1.88 1.97
CA GLU A 32 6.52 1.32 3.20
C GLU A 32 7.48 0.18 2.87
N SER A 33 7.08 -0.76 2.01
CA SER A 33 7.95 -1.86 1.58
C SER A 33 9.21 -1.37 0.88
N GLU A 34 9.08 -0.35 0.03
CA GLU A 34 10.21 0.23 -0.71
C GLU A 34 11.18 0.98 0.23
N LEU A 35 10.66 1.72 1.21
CA LEU A 35 11.46 2.44 2.20
C LEU A 35 12.18 1.49 3.18
N SER A 36 11.50 0.43 3.63
CA SER A 36 12.08 -0.61 4.47
C SER A 36 13.19 -1.38 3.73
N SER A 37 12.97 -1.70 2.44
CA SER A 37 13.97 -2.38 1.61
C SER A 37 15.22 -1.50 1.35
N ALA A 38 15.05 -0.19 1.25
CA ALA A 38 16.17 0.76 1.09
C ALA A 38 17.06 0.89 2.35
N SER A 39 16.54 0.52 3.53
CA SER A 39 17.25 0.64 4.81
C SER A 39 18.07 -0.60 5.18
N GLY A 40 17.91 -1.73 4.48
CA GLY A 40 18.61 -2.99 4.73
C GLY A 40 20.07 -3.08 4.28
N SER A 41 20.69 -1.96 3.88
CA SER A 41 22.09 -1.91 3.40
C SER A 41 23.10 -1.62 4.53
N ASN A 42 22.93 -2.19 5.72
CA ASN A 42 24.01 -2.27 6.71
C ASN A 42 24.60 -3.67 6.68
N PHE A 43 25.58 -3.82 5.78
CA PHE A 43 26.39 -5.01 5.59
C PHE A 43 27.23 -5.24 6.85
N VAL A 44 26.95 -6.28 7.62
CA VAL A 44 27.89 -6.87 8.59
C VAL A 44 28.21 -8.27 8.05
N PRO A 45 29.44 -8.57 7.59
CA PRO A 45 29.75 -9.88 7.06
C PRO A 45 29.98 -10.84 8.24
N GLY A 46 29.03 -11.74 8.46
CA GLY A 46 29.11 -12.76 9.51
C GLY A 46 28.20 -13.96 9.21
N SER A 47 28.77 -14.92 8.48
CA SER A 47 28.40 -16.33 8.29
C SER A 47 26.98 -16.80 8.67
N SER A 48 26.19 -17.22 7.68
CA SER A 48 25.80 -18.63 7.44
C SER A 48 24.74 -18.75 6.33
N SER A 49 24.85 -19.85 5.60
CA SER A 49 24.24 -20.18 4.31
C SER A 49 22.73 -20.38 4.32
N SER A 50 22.03 -19.78 3.36
CA SER A 50 20.78 -20.30 2.75
C SER A 50 20.49 -19.53 1.45
N ALA A 51 20.47 -20.24 0.32
CA ALA A 51 20.19 -19.66 -0.98
C ALA A 51 18.78 -19.05 -1.01
N SER A 52 18.72 -17.73 -1.24
CA SER A 52 17.49 -17.05 -1.64
C SER A 52 17.86 -16.00 -2.69
N TYR A 53 17.14 -16.05 -3.80
CA TYR A 53 17.23 -15.22 -4.98
C TYR A 53 17.05 -13.73 -4.62
N THR A 54 18.09 -13.11 -4.09
CA THR A 54 18.07 -11.67 -3.85
C THR A 54 18.34 -10.98 -5.18
N SER A 55 17.26 -10.51 -5.83
CA SER A 55 17.35 -9.46 -6.83
C SER A 55 18.15 -8.33 -6.20
N LYS A 56 19.41 -8.17 -6.61
CA LYS A 56 20.30 -7.08 -6.21
C LYS A 56 19.72 -5.77 -6.70
N LYS A 57 18.71 -5.25 -6.00
CA LYS A 57 18.26 -3.87 -6.18
C LYS A 57 19.32 -3.03 -5.50
N GLY A 58 20.24 -2.49 -6.31
CA GLY A 58 21.34 -1.66 -5.85
C GLY A 58 20.86 -0.53 -4.94
N LYS A 59 21.78 0.02 -4.15
CA LYS A 59 21.55 1.15 -3.24
C LYS A 59 20.79 2.25 -4.00
N ARG A 60 19.50 2.41 -3.71
CA ARG A 60 18.66 3.37 -4.42
C ARG A 60 19.18 4.79 -4.23
N PRO A 61 19.02 5.68 -5.22
CA PRO A 61 19.38 7.08 -5.08
C PRO A 61 18.72 7.70 -3.84
N PRO A 62 19.43 8.53 -3.05
CA PRO A 62 18.87 9.20 -1.88
C PRO A 62 17.64 10.06 -2.23
N PHE A 63 17.55 10.52 -3.48
CA PHE A 63 16.38 11.21 -4.02
C PHE A 63 15.12 10.34 -4.04
N GLU A 64 15.21 9.07 -4.47
CA GLU A 64 14.06 8.16 -4.48
C GLU A 64 13.53 7.89 -3.08
N LYS A 65 14.43 7.80 -2.09
CA LYS A 65 14.05 7.65 -0.67
C LYS A 65 13.25 8.86 -0.19
N LYS A 66 13.76 10.07 -0.41
CA LYS A 66 13.10 11.32 -0.03
C LYS A 66 11.76 11.51 -0.75
N LEU A 67 11.69 11.09 -2.01
CA LEU A 67 10.46 11.12 -2.80
C LEU A 67 9.40 10.14 -2.25
N GLY A 68 9.80 8.93 -1.87
CA GLY A 68 8.90 7.97 -1.23
C GLY A 68 8.37 8.45 0.11
N GLU A 69 9.23 9.04 0.95
CA GLU A 69 8.83 9.68 2.22
C GLU A 69 7.84 10.83 1.97
N PHE A 70 8.05 11.66 0.96
CA PHE A 70 7.12 12.73 0.60
C PHE A 70 5.75 12.20 0.21
N PHE A 71 5.67 11.20 -0.68
CA PHE A 71 4.39 10.60 -1.06
C PHE A 71 3.69 9.89 0.10
N LYS A 72 4.44 9.23 0.98
CA LYS A 72 3.87 8.63 2.20
C LYS A 72 3.20 9.69 3.08
N HIS A 73 3.91 10.80 3.35
CA HIS A 73 3.35 11.90 4.14
C HIS A 73 2.15 12.53 3.44
N GLN A 74 2.18 12.73 2.13
CA GLN A 74 1.04 13.27 1.38
C GLN A 74 -0.21 12.38 1.53
N ILE A 75 -0.07 11.05 1.43
CA ILE A 75 -1.20 10.12 1.61
C ILE A 75 -1.75 10.17 3.04
N GLU A 76 -0.87 10.19 4.05
CA GLU A 76 -1.29 10.20 5.47
C GLU A 76 -1.89 11.54 5.90
N SER A 77 -1.40 12.65 5.32
CA SER A 77 -1.81 14.01 5.66
C SER A 77 -2.95 14.55 4.79
N ASP A 78 -3.45 13.75 3.83
CA ASP A 78 -4.54 14.19 2.96
C ASP A 78 -5.84 14.38 3.77
N ILE A 79 -6.25 15.65 3.85
CA ILE A 79 -7.43 16.12 4.57
C ILE A 79 -8.68 16.11 3.69
N SER A 80 -8.55 15.79 2.39
CA SER A 80 -9.67 15.77 1.46
C SER A 80 -10.73 14.76 1.92
N PRO A 81 -12.03 15.09 1.85
CA PRO A 81 -13.08 14.14 2.21
C PRO A 81 -13.02 12.85 1.37
N VAL A 82 -12.76 12.98 0.06
CA VAL A 82 -12.78 11.83 -0.87
C VAL A 82 -11.53 10.96 -0.74
N TYR A 83 -10.36 11.60 -0.63
CA TYR A 83 -9.08 10.88 -0.56
C TYR A 83 -8.71 10.54 0.90
N GLY A 84 -8.86 11.48 1.82
CA GLY A 84 -8.59 11.29 3.24
C GLY A 84 -9.54 10.30 3.92
N ASP A 85 -10.87 10.44 3.79
CA ASP A 85 -11.80 9.53 4.49
C ASP A 85 -11.76 8.13 3.89
N GLY A 86 -11.67 8.03 2.56
CA GLY A 86 -11.48 6.77 1.85
C GLY A 86 -10.22 6.03 2.31
N PHE A 87 -9.07 6.73 2.35
CA PHE A 87 -7.83 6.16 2.86
C PHE A 87 -7.94 5.74 4.33
N ARG A 88 -8.49 6.59 5.21
CA ARG A 88 -8.65 6.25 6.65
C ARG A 88 -9.54 5.03 6.85
N ALA A 89 -10.67 4.95 6.15
CA ALA A 89 -11.57 3.80 6.21
C ALA A 89 -10.89 2.53 5.69
N GLY A 90 -10.23 2.61 4.53
CA GLY A 90 -9.48 1.51 3.95
C GLY A 90 -8.33 1.04 4.84
N GLN A 91 -7.53 1.97 5.38
CA GLN A 91 -6.40 1.67 6.26
C GLN A 91 -6.87 1.01 7.55
N LYS A 92 -7.98 1.50 8.15
CA LYS A 92 -8.61 0.86 9.32
C LYS A 92 -9.07 -0.56 9.00
N ALA A 93 -9.76 -0.76 7.87
CA ALA A 93 -10.22 -2.06 7.43
C ALA A 93 -9.06 -3.04 7.19
N VAL A 94 -8.02 -2.62 6.48
CA VAL A 94 -6.83 -3.46 6.20
C VAL A 94 -6.06 -3.79 7.48
N ARG A 95 -5.89 -2.83 8.41
CA ARG A 95 -5.24 -3.11 9.70
C ARG A 95 -6.01 -4.11 10.56
N LYS A 96 -7.36 -4.09 10.49
CA LYS A 96 -8.21 -4.97 11.29
C LYS A 96 -8.38 -6.36 10.67
N TYR A 97 -8.71 -6.42 9.38
CA TYR A 97 -9.11 -7.66 8.71
C TYR A 97 -8.01 -8.24 7.82
N GLY A 98 -6.96 -7.47 7.52
CA GLY A 98 -5.95 -7.81 6.53
C GLY A 98 -6.37 -7.47 5.11
N LEU A 99 -5.39 -7.22 4.23
CA LEU A 99 -5.62 -6.75 2.86
C LEU A 99 -6.53 -7.68 2.05
N GLN A 100 -6.27 -8.99 2.10
CA GLN A 100 -7.02 -9.98 1.31
C GLN A 100 -8.51 -10.02 1.68
N ARG A 101 -8.83 -10.00 3.00
CA ARG A 101 -10.22 -10.01 3.45
C ARG A 101 -10.93 -8.71 3.11
N THR A 102 -10.26 -7.57 3.24
CA THR A 102 -10.79 -6.27 2.85
C THR A 102 -11.11 -6.20 1.36
N LEU A 103 -10.17 -6.62 0.50
CA LEU A 103 -10.39 -6.65 -0.96
C LEU A 103 -11.53 -7.59 -1.35
N HIS A 104 -11.62 -8.76 -0.73
CA HIS A 104 -12.73 -9.69 -0.97
C HIS A 104 -14.08 -9.08 -0.58
N HIS A 105 -14.15 -8.40 0.57
CA HIS A 105 -15.36 -7.71 1.00
C HIS A 105 -15.75 -6.61 0.01
N ILE A 106 -14.81 -5.73 -0.38
CA ILE A 106 -15.06 -4.67 -1.36
C ILE A 106 -15.55 -5.24 -2.69
N LYS A 107 -14.97 -6.36 -3.15
CA LYS A 107 -15.41 -7.01 -4.38
C LYS A 107 -16.87 -7.52 -4.28
N MET A 108 -17.28 -8.00 -3.11
CA MET A 108 -18.61 -8.55 -2.87
C MET A 108 -19.67 -7.48 -2.56
N THR A 109 -19.33 -6.42 -1.84
CA THR A 109 -20.29 -5.43 -1.32
C THR A 109 -20.17 -4.07 -1.98
N GLY A 110 -19.01 -3.75 -2.56
CA GLY A 110 -18.71 -2.42 -3.10
C GLY A 110 -18.28 -1.39 -2.06
N SER A 111 -18.17 -1.77 -0.78
CA SER A 111 -17.84 -0.88 0.33
C SER A 111 -16.71 -1.44 1.20
N PHE A 112 -16.14 -0.60 2.08
CA PHE A 112 -15.22 -1.09 3.09
C PHE A 112 -15.96 -1.88 4.18
N PRO A 113 -15.34 -2.91 4.77
CA PRO A 113 -15.91 -3.58 5.93
C PRO A 113 -15.89 -2.62 7.13
N TYR A 114 -17.06 -2.13 7.53
CA TYR A 114 -17.24 -1.30 8.72
C TYR A 114 -17.38 -2.16 9.97
N GLU A 115 -17.17 -1.54 11.14
CA GLU A 115 -17.65 -2.10 12.40
C GLU A 115 -19.08 -1.62 12.59
N VAL A 116 -20.00 -2.56 12.81
CA VAL A 116 -21.32 -2.26 13.40
C VAL A 116 -21.13 -2.22 14.91
#